data_AF-A0AAU4F548-F1
#
_entry.id   AF-A0AAU4F548-F1
#
_cell.length_a   1.000
_cell.length_b   1.000
_cell.length_c   1.000
_cell.angle_alpha   90.00
_cell.angle_beta   90.00
_cell.angle_gamma   90.00
#
_symmetry.space_group_name_H-M   'P 1'
#
loop_
_entity.id
_entity.type
_entity.pdbx_description
1 polymer ?
#
loop_
_entity_poly.entity_id
_entity_poly.type
_entity_poly.pdbx_seq_one_letter_code
_entity_poly.pdbx_strand_id
1 'polypeptide(L)'
;MDHRKHFADIHRRPQLYGLDGSYHDYCTYLLGVDAGHDGGLLTGFKESLVPRVGTGDNLTWTSLVLYLAFPGSTSGWHDEAAGDGRQVAVDLLFTLLDEFLETRSRARGTAAIFAGYLAWREAQPWARPASLGQVVPADQDRGGEQAGHDDLADDQQRARAGHLPEVQ
;
A
#
# COMPACT_ATOMS: atom_id res chain seq x y z
N MET A 1 27.88 -5.33 3.71
CA MET A 1 28.12 -3.93 3.32
C MET A 1 27.46 -3.04 4.37
N ASP A 2 28.03 -1.88 4.70
CA ASP A 2 27.40 -0.94 5.64
C ASP A 2 26.49 0.01 4.84
N HIS A 3 25.18 -0.29 4.79
CA HIS A 3 24.23 0.44 3.95
C HIS A 3 24.08 1.91 4.33
N ARG A 4 24.24 2.26 5.61
CA ARG A 4 24.17 3.65 6.06
C ARG A 4 25.33 4.45 5.49
N LYS A 5 26.55 3.92 5.57
CA LYS A 5 27.73 4.55 4.95
C LYS A 5 27.61 4.64 3.44
N HIS A 6 27.09 3.58 2.80
CA HIS A 6 26.89 3.56 1.36
C HIS A 6 25.92 4.66 0.90
N PHE A 7 24.75 4.76 1.54
CA PHE A 7 23.74 5.77 1.18
C PHE A 7 24.19 7.20 1.52
N ALA A 8 24.92 7.40 2.63
CA ALA A 8 25.53 8.69 2.93
C ALA A 8 26.56 9.10 1.86
N ASP A 9 27.32 8.14 1.32
CA ASP A 9 28.30 8.44 0.28
C ASP A 9 27.67 8.77 -1.07
N ILE A 10 26.61 8.05 -1.43
CA ILE A 10 25.80 8.32 -2.62
C ILE A 10 25.16 9.70 -2.55
N HIS A 11 24.59 10.07 -1.39
CA HIS A 11 24.01 11.40 -1.19
C HIS A 11 25.06 12.50 -1.36
N ARG A 12 26.26 12.27 -0.83
CA ARG A 12 27.36 13.24 -0.89
C ARG A 12 27.96 13.38 -2.28
N ARG A 13 27.98 12.31 -3.08
CA ARG A 13 28.71 12.24 -4.35
C ARG A 13 27.91 11.50 -5.44
N PRO A 14 26.69 11.97 -5.80
CA PRO A 14 25.80 11.25 -6.70
C PRO A 14 26.42 10.92 -8.06
N GLN A 15 27.24 11.82 -8.60
CA GLN A 15 27.84 11.64 -9.93
C GLN A 15 28.83 10.46 -9.98
N LEU A 16 29.44 10.07 -8.86
CA LEU A 16 30.30 8.87 -8.81
C LEU A 16 29.52 7.57 -9.00
N TYR A 17 28.21 7.63 -8.77
CA TYR A 17 27.28 6.51 -8.92
C TYR A 17 26.44 6.65 -10.20
N GLY A 18 26.76 7.62 -11.07
CA GLY A 18 26.03 7.89 -12.29
C GLY A 18 24.68 8.58 -12.06
N LEU A 19 24.46 9.15 -10.87
CA LEU A 19 23.20 9.79 -10.52
C LEU A 19 23.22 11.30 -10.80
N ASP A 20 22.07 11.83 -11.21
CA ASP A 20 21.86 13.26 -11.49
C ASP A 20 21.55 14.09 -10.24
N GLY A 21 21.36 13.42 -9.10
CA GLY A 21 21.05 14.03 -7.80
C GLY A 21 19.57 14.42 -7.64
N SER A 22 18.69 14.03 -8.56
CA SER A 22 17.25 14.22 -8.44
C SER A 22 16.62 13.20 -7.50
N TYR A 23 15.50 13.59 -6.90
CA TYR A 23 14.71 12.70 -6.04
C TYR A 23 14.29 11.41 -6.77
N HIS A 24 13.86 11.53 -8.03
CA HIS A 24 13.43 10.40 -8.84
C HIS A 24 14.57 9.40 -9.07
N ASP A 25 15.76 9.89 -9.40
CA ASP A 25 16.91 9.05 -9.69
C ASP A 25 17.40 8.32 -8.43
N TYR A 26 17.42 9.00 -7.27
CA TYR A 26 17.68 8.33 -5.99
C TYR A 26 16.64 7.27 -5.65
N CYS A 27 15.34 7.52 -5.86
CA CYS A 27 14.31 6.50 -5.63
C CYS A 27 14.53 5.27 -6.52
N THR A 28 14.82 5.49 -7.80
CA THR A 28 15.09 4.42 -8.76
C THR A 28 16.32 3.61 -8.35
N TYR A 29 17.39 4.29 -7.96
CA TYR A 29 18.60 3.64 -7.45
C TYR A 29 18.31 2.78 -6.22
N LEU A 30 17.61 3.32 -5.22
CA LEU A 30 17.29 2.62 -3.98
C LEU A 30 16.40 1.39 -4.20
N LEU A 31 15.42 1.50 -5.10
CA LEU A 31 14.59 0.36 -5.54
C LEU A 31 15.46 -0.73 -6.19
N GLY A 32 16.43 -0.34 -7.02
CA GLY A 32 17.39 -1.28 -7.62
C GLY A 32 18.28 -1.96 -6.57
N VAL A 33 18.78 -1.21 -5.59
CA VAL A 33 19.55 -1.79 -4.48
C VAL A 33 18.70 -2.77 -3.67
N ASP A 34 17.46 -2.41 -3.34
CA ASP A 34 16.55 -3.28 -2.60
C ASP A 34 16.22 -4.57 -3.38
N ALA A 35 15.98 -4.46 -4.69
CA ALA A 35 15.78 -5.62 -5.56
C ALA A 35 17.00 -6.55 -5.59
N GLY A 36 18.21 -5.99 -5.57
CA GLY A 36 19.46 -6.76 -5.42
C GLY A 36 19.63 -7.43 -4.05
N HIS A 37 18.77 -7.11 -3.09
CA HIS A 37 18.70 -7.73 -1.75
C HIS A 37 17.37 -8.49 -1.54
N ASP A 38 16.79 -9.03 -2.61
CA ASP A 38 15.52 -9.78 -2.60
C ASP A 38 14.34 -9.00 -1.98
N GLY A 39 14.36 -7.66 -2.05
CA GLY A 39 13.36 -6.79 -1.43
C GLY A 39 13.49 -6.65 0.10
N GLY A 40 14.53 -7.25 0.68
CA GLY A 40 14.74 -7.32 2.12
C GLY A 40 15.37 -6.07 2.72
N LEU A 41 15.97 -5.17 1.94
CA LEU A 41 16.68 -4.01 2.47
C LEU A 41 15.73 -2.91 2.95
N LEU A 42 14.65 -2.65 2.21
CA LEU A 42 13.66 -1.62 2.51
C LEU A 42 12.37 -2.19 3.11
N THR A 43 12.33 -3.49 3.42
CA THR A 43 11.22 -4.10 4.17
C THR A 43 11.02 -3.36 5.51
N GLY A 44 9.82 -2.79 5.71
CA GLY A 44 9.47 -1.99 6.87
C GLY A 44 9.68 -0.48 6.69
N PHE A 45 10.29 -0.02 5.58
CA PHE A 45 10.56 1.40 5.40
C PHE A 45 9.26 2.20 5.28
N LYS A 46 8.33 1.76 4.42
CA LYS A 46 6.98 2.35 4.31
C LYS A 46 6.28 2.41 5.67
N GLU A 47 6.32 1.30 6.40
CA GLU A 47 5.68 1.15 7.71
C GLU A 47 6.27 2.10 8.76
N SER A 48 7.55 2.47 8.63
CA SER A 48 8.17 3.50 9.48
C SER A 48 7.73 4.93 9.16
N LEU A 49 7.20 5.18 7.95
CA LEU A 49 6.76 6.49 7.47
C LEU A 49 5.28 6.74 7.72
N VAL A 50 4.43 5.73 7.54
CA VAL A 50 2.97 5.87 7.62
C VAL A 50 2.50 6.52 8.95
N PRO A 51 2.98 6.11 10.13
CA PRO A 51 2.57 6.74 11.38
C PRO A 51 2.94 8.23 11.49
N ARG A 52 3.95 8.68 10.75
CA ARG A 52 4.40 10.09 10.73
C ARG A 52 3.49 10.97 9.85
N VAL A 53 2.93 10.39 8.79
CA VAL A 53 2.06 11.08 7.83
C VAL A 53 0.64 11.25 8.39
N GLY A 54 0.10 10.24 9.07
CA GLY A 54 -1.14 10.34 9.83
C GLY A 54 -2.45 10.45 9.02
N THR A 55 -2.41 10.34 7.68
CA THR A 55 -3.61 10.51 6.82
C THR A 55 -4.05 9.25 6.07
N GLY A 56 -3.19 8.24 5.92
CA GLY A 56 -3.51 6.94 5.29
C GLY A 56 -2.28 6.07 5.00
N ASP A 57 -2.49 4.79 4.64
CA ASP A 57 -1.43 3.81 4.32
C ASP A 57 -1.40 3.39 2.83
N ASN A 58 -2.17 4.05 1.97
CA ASN A 58 -2.33 3.70 0.55
C ASN A 58 -1.18 4.20 -0.35
N LEU A 59 -0.38 5.16 0.11
CA LEU A 59 0.74 5.71 -0.64
C LEU A 59 1.94 4.75 -0.68
N THR A 60 2.74 4.84 -1.74
CA THR A 60 4.07 4.23 -1.79
C THR A 60 5.02 4.98 -0.85
N TRP A 61 6.12 4.36 -0.44
CA TRP A 61 7.11 5.06 0.39
C TRP A 61 7.68 6.30 -0.32
N THR A 62 7.83 6.27 -1.64
CA THR A 62 8.30 7.41 -2.44
C THR A 62 7.33 8.59 -2.36
N SER A 63 6.01 8.34 -2.34
CA SER A 63 5.02 9.40 -2.17
C SER A 63 4.91 9.86 -0.71
N LEU A 64 5.10 8.96 0.26
CA LEU A 64 5.10 9.33 1.69
C LEU A 64 6.25 10.30 2.03
N VAL A 65 7.45 10.08 1.48
CA VAL A 65 8.57 11.02 1.67
C VAL A 65 8.24 12.40 1.11
N LEU A 66 7.65 12.48 -0.08
CA LEU A 66 7.26 13.77 -0.68
C LEU A 66 6.14 14.46 0.11
N TYR A 67 5.17 13.69 0.61
CA TYR A 67 4.13 14.22 1.49
C TYR A 67 4.72 14.84 2.77
N LEU A 68 5.75 14.20 3.34
CA LEU A 68 6.45 14.73 4.51
C LEU A 68 7.34 15.93 4.16
N ALA A 69 7.90 15.98 2.95
CA ALA A 69 8.76 17.07 2.49
C ALA A 69 7.99 18.38 2.26
N PHE A 70 6.74 18.28 1.81
CA PHE A 70 5.92 19.43 1.41
C PHE A 70 4.59 19.46 2.18
N PRO A 71 4.63 19.72 3.50
CA PRO A 71 3.42 19.77 4.31
C PRO A 71 2.52 20.92 3.85
N GLY A 72 1.24 20.61 3.59
CA GLY A 72 0.24 21.59 3.15
C GLY A 72 -0.02 21.59 1.64
N SER A 73 0.84 20.97 0.84
CA SER A 73 0.55 20.71 -0.58
C SER A 73 -0.41 19.51 -0.71
N THR A 74 -1.50 19.66 -1.45
CA THR A 74 -2.49 18.58 -1.67
C THR A 74 -2.28 17.82 -2.99
N SER A 75 -1.41 18.35 -3.86
CA SER A 75 -1.01 17.77 -5.15
C SER A 75 0.29 18.41 -5.63
N GLY A 76 0.85 17.94 -6.76
CA GLY A 76 2.02 18.59 -7.39
C GLY A 76 3.37 18.29 -6.74
N TRP A 77 3.45 17.42 -5.73
CA TRP A 77 4.70 17.14 -5.00
C TRP A 77 5.85 16.67 -5.89
N HIS A 78 5.54 15.96 -6.98
CA HIS A 78 6.55 15.50 -7.94
C HIS A 78 7.16 16.65 -8.73
N ASP A 79 6.35 17.65 -9.12
CA ASP A 79 6.82 18.83 -9.82
C ASP A 79 7.65 19.72 -8.87
N GLU A 80 7.21 19.87 -7.63
CA GLU A 80 7.94 20.59 -6.58
C GLU A 80 9.31 19.94 -6.30
N ALA A 81 9.35 18.61 -6.19
CA ALA A 81 10.59 17.84 -6.03
C ALA A 81 11.51 17.88 -7.28
N ALA A 82 10.94 18.12 -8.47
CA ALA A 82 11.73 18.28 -9.69
C ALA A 82 12.35 19.69 -9.82
N GLY A 83 11.65 20.69 -9.29
CA GLY A 83 12.03 22.11 -9.28
C GLY A 83 12.69 22.56 -7.97
N ASP A 84 12.17 23.64 -7.40
CA ASP A 84 12.80 24.35 -6.27
C ASP A 84 12.85 23.53 -4.98
N GLY A 85 11.92 22.59 -4.80
CA GLY A 85 11.86 21.69 -3.64
C GLY A 85 12.81 20.49 -3.72
N ARG A 86 13.59 20.36 -4.80
CA ARG A 86 14.47 19.21 -5.04
C ARG A 86 15.34 18.86 -3.84
N GLN A 87 16.09 19.85 -3.32
CA GLN A 87 17.04 19.59 -2.23
C GLN A 87 16.31 19.18 -0.95
N VAL A 88 15.15 19.78 -0.66
CA VAL A 88 14.31 19.44 0.50
C VAL A 88 13.87 17.98 0.44
N ALA A 89 13.36 17.53 -0.71
CA ALA A 89 12.92 16.15 -0.90
C ALA A 89 14.08 15.14 -0.78
N VAL A 90 15.24 15.47 -1.35
CA VAL A 90 16.45 14.62 -1.31
C VAL A 90 17.01 14.53 0.12
N ASP A 91 17.19 15.66 0.80
CA ASP A 91 17.71 15.68 2.16
C ASP A 91 16.80 14.91 3.12
N LEU A 92 15.48 15.07 2.97
CA LEU A 92 14.52 14.34 3.78
C LEU A 92 14.55 12.84 3.48
N LEU A 93 14.65 12.42 2.22
CA LEU A 93 14.78 11.01 1.84
C LEU A 93 15.96 10.35 2.58
N PHE A 94 17.15 10.96 2.50
CA PHE A 94 18.34 10.39 3.13
C PHE A 94 18.31 10.45 4.65
N THR A 95 17.69 11.48 5.23
CA THR A 95 17.45 11.54 6.68
C THR A 95 16.55 10.40 7.15
N LEU A 96 15.41 10.19 6.47
CA LEU A 96 14.47 9.12 6.80
C LEU A 96 15.08 7.73 6.61
N LEU A 97 15.89 7.53 5.56
CA LEU A 97 16.62 6.28 5.35
C LEU A 97 17.64 6.00 6.45
N ASP A 98 18.40 7.01 6.88
CA ASP A 98 19.38 6.83 7.96
C ASP A 98 18.69 6.44 9.27
N GLU A 99 17.62 7.16 9.64
CA GLU A 99 16.81 6.85 10.83
C GLU A 99 16.20 5.45 10.78
N PHE A 100 15.69 5.04 9.62
CA PHE A 100 15.12 3.72 9.41
C PHE A 100 16.18 2.63 9.58
N LEU A 101 17.34 2.76 8.93
CA LEU A 101 18.42 1.78 9.00
C LEU A 101 19.03 1.71 10.40
N GLU A 102 19.18 2.84 11.08
CA GLU A 102 19.57 2.92 12.50
C GLU A 102 18.59 2.13 13.37
N THR A 103 17.28 2.40 13.25
CA THR A 103 16.24 1.69 14.00
C THR A 103 16.26 0.19 13.72
N ARG A 104 16.36 -0.19 12.44
CA ARG A 104 16.39 -1.57 11.99
C ARG A 104 17.59 -2.34 12.52
N SER A 105 18.74 -1.69 12.66
CA SER A 105 19.98 -2.32 13.15
C SER A 105 19.93 -2.73 14.62
N ARG A 106 18.99 -2.18 15.40
CA ARG A 106 18.81 -2.49 16.82
C ARG A 106 18.21 -3.87 17.02
N ALA A 107 18.42 -4.45 18.21
CA ALA A 107 17.77 -5.68 18.60
C ALA A 107 16.24 -5.53 18.50
N ARG A 108 15.59 -6.41 17.72
CA ARG A 108 14.14 -6.38 17.41
C ARG A 108 13.68 -5.10 16.68
N GLY A 109 14.58 -4.34 16.06
CA GLY A 109 14.26 -3.09 15.36
C GLY A 109 13.16 -3.24 14.31
N THR A 110 13.29 -4.25 13.43
CA THR A 110 12.24 -4.57 12.44
C THR A 110 10.89 -4.87 13.10
N ALA A 111 10.86 -5.68 14.16
CA ALA A 111 9.63 -6.00 14.86
C ALA A 111 9.00 -4.76 15.51
N ALA A 112 9.80 -3.85 16.05
CA ALA A 112 9.34 -2.60 16.63
C ALA A 112 8.69 -1.68 15.57
N ILE A 113 9.27 -1.61 14.36
CA ILE A 113 8.69 -0.84 13.25
C ILE A 113 7.30 -1.36 12.90
N PHE A 114 7.15 -2.67 12.68
CA PHE A 114 5.86 -3.26 12.36
C PHE A 114 4.86 -3.15 13.51
N ALA A 115 5.30 -3.31 14.76
CA ALA A 115 4.43 -3.12 15.92
C ALA A 115 3.88 -1.69 16.00
N GLY A 116 4.73 -0.68 15.77
CA GLY A 116 4.31 0.72 15.73
C GLY A 116 3.31 1.00 14.60
N TYR A 117 3.56 0.44 13.42
CA TYR A 117 2.63 0.54 12.29
C TYR A 117 1.28 -0.14 12.58
N LEU A 118 1.27 -1.36 13.11
CA LEU A 118 0.02 -2.07 13.44
C LEU A 118 -0.78 -1.35 14.51
N ALA A 119 -0.13 -0.87 15.58
CA ALA A 119 -0.78 -0.06 16.61
C ALA A 119 -1.39 1.22 16.03
N TRP A 120 -0.66 1.90 15.12
CA TRP A 120 -1.20 3.07 14.41
C TRP A 120 -2.42 2.72 13.57
N ARG A 121 -2.37 1.60 12.81
CA ARG A 121 -3.50 1.15 11.98
C ARG A 121 -4.74 0.84 12.82
N GLU A 122 -4.58 0.10 13.91
CA GLU A 122 -5.68 -0.28 14.80
C GLU A 122 -6.36 0.94 15.44
N ALA A 123 -5.62 2.02 15.65
CA ALA A 123 -6.15 3.28 16.18
C ALA A 123 -6.93 4.11 15.15
N GLN A 124 -6.94 3.75 13.86
CA GLN A 124 -7.58 4.56 12.83
C GLN A 124 -9.11 4.40 12.83
N PRO A 125 -9.89 5.49 12.62
CA PRO A 125 -11.36 5.42 12.57
C PRO A 125 -11.91 4.51 11.46
N TRP A 126 -11.12 4.31 10.40
CA TRP A 126 -11.45 3.47 9.25
C TRP A 126 -10.97 2.02 9.41
N ALA A 127 -10.24 1.71 10.48
CA ALA A 127 -9.80 0.35 10.75
C ALA A 127 -11.02 -0.53 11.04
N ARG A 128 -11.29 -1.50 10.16
CA ARG A 128 -12.33 -2.48 10.41
C ARG A 128 -11.89 -3.31 11.63
N PRO A 129 -12.71 -3.45 12.69
CA PRO A 129 -12.35 -4.29 13.81
C PRO A 129 -12.13 -5.73 13.31
N ALA A 130 -11.15 -6.43 13.88
CA ALA A 130 -10.79 -7.80 13.50
C ALA A 130 -11.92 -8.83 13.69
N SER A 131 -13.11 -8.41 14.14
CA SER A 131 -14.30 -9.21 14.38
C SER A 131 -15.34 -9.06 13.26
N LEU A 132 -15.04 -9.53 12.05
CA LEU A 132 -16.06 -10.00 11.10
C LEU A 132 -15.57 -11.29 10.41
N GLY A 133 -15.23 -12.26 11.26
CA GLY A 133 -15.10 -13.67 10.92
C GLY A 133 -16.01 -14.52 11.80
N GLN A 134 -17.21 -14.02 12.16
CA GLN A 134 -18.24 -14.90 12.70
C GLN A 134 -18.66 -15.86 11.58
N VAL A 135 -18.13 -17.07 11.65
CA VAL A 135 -18.71 -18.26 11.02
C VAL A 135 -20.17 -18.30 11.47
N VAL A 136 -21.09 -18.01 10.56
CA VAL A 136 -22.51 -18.30 10.75
C VAL A 136 -22.60 -19.83 10.87
N PRO A 137 -23.09 -20.39 11.98
CA PRO A 137 -23.26 -21.83 12.06
C PRO A 137 -24.34 -22.23 11.06
N ALA A 138 -23.94 -23.00 10.06
CA ALA A 138 -24.86 -23.66 9.14
C ALA A 138 -25.46 -24.87 9.84
N ASP A 139 -26.51 -24.66 10.64
CA ASP A 139 -27.63 -25.61 10.72
C ASP A 139 -28.78 -25.04 11.58
N GLN A 140 -29.92 -24.81 10.94
CA GLN A 140 -31.26 -25.04 11.49
C GLN A 140 -32.27 -24.67 10.40
N ASP A 141 -32.51 -25.59 9.46
CA ASP A 141 -33.88 -25.88 9.06
C ASP A 141 -34.00 -27.30 8.45
N ARG A 142 -34.25 -28.27 9.31
CA ARG A 142 -34.84 -29.56 8.94
C ARG A 142 -35.87 -29.95 9.98
N GLY A 143 -37.10 -30.06 9.53
CA GLY A 143 -38.22 -30.73 10.21
C GLY A 143 -39.54 -30.11 9.75
N GLY A 144 -40.05 -30.51 8.57
CA GLY A 144 -41.20 -31.43 8.48
C GLY A 144 -42.49 -30.60 8.32
N GLU A 145 -43.51 -30.95 7.55
CA GLU A 145 -43.98 -32.21 7.02
C GLU A 145 -45.09 -31.92 5.98
N GLN A 146 -45.48 -32.96 5.26
CA GLN A 146 -46.28 -33.01 4.03
C GLN A 146 -47.75 -32.56 4.16
N ALA A 147 -48.35 -32.14 3.05
CA ALA A 147 -49.45 -32.87 2.35
C ALA A 147 -50.47 -31.93 1.69
N GLY A 148 -50.75 -32.16 0.40
CA GLY A 148 -51.78 -31.45 -0.36
C GLY A 148 -51.73 -31.83 -1.84
N HIS A 149 -52.28 -33.01 -2.13
CA HIS A 149 -52.46 -33.62 -3.46
C HIS A 149 -53.64 -32.95 -4.21
N ASP A 150 -53.70 -33.18 -5.53
CA ASP A 150 -54.86 -33.04 -6.45
C ASP A 150 -55.23 -31.63 -6.94
N ASP A 151 -55.48 -31.33 -8.23
CA ASP A 151 -55.68 -32.13 -9.45
C ASP A 151 -55.79 -31.19 -10.69
N LEU A 152 -55.74 -31.79 -11.90
CA LEU A 152 -56.23 -31.32 -13.23
C LEU A 152 -55.48 -30.16 -13.92
N ALA A 153 -54.65 -30.40 -14.95
CA ALA A 153 -54.94 -30.87 -16.33
C ALA A 153 -55.42 -29.76 -17.29
N ASP A 154 -54.81 -29.81 -18.49
CA ASP A 154 -55.18 -29.17 -19.77
C ASP A 154 -55.21 -27.63 -19.83
N ASP A 155 -54.32 -27.02 -20.63
CA ASP A 155 -54.65 -26.90 -22.05
C ASP A 155 -53.43 -26.54 -22.91
N GLN A 156 -53.43 -27.15 -24.07
CA GLN A 156 -52.41 -27.22 -25.09
C GLN A 156 -52.58 -26.05 -26.08
N GLN A 157 -51.57 -25.80 -26.92
CA GLN A 157 -51.59 -24.89 -28.07
C GLN A 157 -51.73 -23.38 -27.80
N ARG A 158 -50.60 -22.66 -27.94
CA ARG A 158 -50.38 -21.82 -29.12
C ARG A 158 -48.89 -21.57 -29.34
N ALA A 159 -48.35 -22.37 -30.25
CA ALA A 159 -47.04 -22.17 -30.84
C ALA A 159 -47.04 -20.98 -31.79
N ARG A 160 -45.82 -20.46 -32.03
CA ARG A 160 -45.34 -19.78 -33.25
C ARG A 160 -45.74 -18.32 -33.47
N ALA A 161 -44.75 -17.43 -33.33
CA ALA A 161 -44.13 -16.66 -34.43
C ALA A 161 -43.24 -15.57 -33.82
N GLY A 162 -41.92 -15.64 -34.02
CA GLY A 162 -41.18 -14.62 -34.79
C GLY A 162 -40.77 -13.44 -33.89
N HIS A 163 -39.61 -12.82 -33.93
CA HIS A 163 -38.53 -12.71 -34.91
C HIS A 163 -37.39 -11.95 -34.19
N LEU A 164 -36.14 -12.23 -34.58
CA LEU A 164 -34.90 -11.62 -34.06
C LEU A 164 -34.74 -10.13 -34.51
N PRO A 165 -33.72 -9.40 -34.01
CA PRO A 165 -33.60 -7.94 -34.12
C PRO A 165 -32.75 -7.46 -35.33
N GLU A 166 -32.95 -6.20 -35.75
CA GLU A 166 -32.01 -5.36 -36.53
C GLU A 166 -31.82 -4.06 -35.71
N VAL A 167 -30.63 -3.56 -35.36
CA VAL A 167 -29.44 -3.13 -36.11
C VAL A 167 -29.73 -2.04 -37.16
N GLN A 168 -29.65 -0.78 -36.74
CA GLN A 168 -28.71 0.23 -37.27
C GLN A 168 -28.68 1.46 -36.38
#